data_AF-A0A1L8D0U6-F1
#
_entry.id   AF-A0A1L8D0U6-F1
#
_cell.length_a   1.000
_cell.length_b   1.000
_cell.length_c   1.000
_cell.angle_alpha   90.00
_cell.angle_beta   90.00
_cell.angle_gamma   90.00
#
_symmetry.space_group_name_H-M   'P 1'
#
loop_
_entity.id
_entity.type
_entity.pdbx_description
1 polymer ?
#
loop_
_entity_poly.entity_id
_entity_poly.type
_entity_poly.pdbx_seq_one_letter_code
_entity_poly.pdbx_strand_id
1 'polypeptide(L)' 'MREKILEYLIKANAPQYPDKIIEGLGLTDVSEIKKLLAVLRDLEKEGEVYVTKAGKYGLPEQMNMVRGRFRGIRKDLPF' A
#
# COMPACT_ATOMS: atom_id res chain seq x y z
N MET A 1 -7.76 -11.74 -10.18
CA MET A 1 -6.43 -11.10 -10.09
C MET A 1 -6.35 -10.15 -8.90
N ARG A 2 -7.31 -9.24 -8.70
CA ARG A 2 -7.36 -8.35 -7.52
C ARG A 2 -7.17 -9.05 -6.17
N GLU A 3 -7.91 -10.13 -5.96
CA GLU A 3 -7.92 -10.87 -4.69
C GLU A 3 -6.54 -11.47 -4.35
N LYS A 4 -5.83 -11.99 -5.36
CA LYS A 4 -4.46 -12.52 -5.17
C LYS A 4 -3.46 -11.43 -4.76
N ILE A 5 -3.63 -10.21 -5.26
CA ILE A 5 -2.75 -9.07 -4.94
C ILE A 5 -2.97 -8.64 -3.50
N LEU A 6 -4.24 -8.50 -3.09
CA LEU A 6 -4.62 -8.19 -1.71
C LEU A 6 -4.15 -9.27 -0.76
N GLU A 7 -4.42 -10.53 -1.05
CA GLU A 7 -4.00 -11.65 -0.21
C GLU A 7 -2.47 -11.70 -0.06
N TYR A 8 -1.73 -11.45 -1.15
CA TYR A 8 -0.27 -11.34 -1.10
C TYR A 8 0.20 -10.19 -0.20
N LEU A 9 -0.42 -9.00 -0.32
CA LEU A 9 -0.11 -7.83 0.52
C LEU A 9 -0.45 -8.07 2.00
N ILE A 10 -1.60 -8.68 2.29
CA ILE A 10 -2.03 -9.05 3.65
C ILE A 10 -1.02 -10.03 4.27
N LYS A 11 -0.59 -11.02 3.48
CA LYS A 11 0.35 -12.05 3.91
C LYS A 11 1.78 -11.53 4.07
N ALA A 12 2.19 -10.58 3.23
CA ALA A 12 3.50 -9.93 3.31
C ALA A 12 3.67 -9.07 4.58
N ASN A 13 2.56 -8.67 5.19
CA ASN A 13 2.47 -7.91 6.43
C ASN A 13 3.26 -6.57 6.47
N ALA A 14 3.73 -6.09 5.30
CA ALA A 14 4.63 -4.95 5.17
C ALA A 14 4.52 -4.32 3.77
N PRO A 15 4.74 -3.00 3.62
CA PRO A 15 4.66 -2.34 2.33
C PRO A 15 5.78 -2.81 1.40
N GLN A 16 5.40 -3.30 0.22
CA GLN A 16 6.31 -3.86 -0.79
C GLN A 16 6.41 -2.98 -2.03
N TYR A 17 7.54 -3.08 -2.74
CA TYR A 17 7.70 -2.43 -4.03
C TYR A 17 6.85 -3.13 -5.10
N PRO A 18 6.33 -2.40 -6.10
CA PRO A 18 5.62 -3.01 -7.22
C PRO A 18 6.48 -4.09 -7.91
N ASP A 19 7.77 -3.82 -8.10
CA ASP A 19 8.72 -4.78 -8.67
C ASP A 19 8.84 -6.06 -7.85
N LYS A 20 8.88 -5.94 -6.51
CA LYS A 20 8.90 -7.10 -5.59
C LYS A 20 7.61 -7.91 -5.66
N ILE A 21 6.46 -7.25 -5.83
CA ILE A 21 5.16 -7.91 -5.99
C ILE A 21 5.12 -8.68 -7.31
N ILE A 22 5.62 -8.07 -8.39
CA ILE A 22 5.75 -8.70 -9.71
C ILE A 22 6.65 -9.94 -9.65
N GLU A 23 7.85 -9.81 -9.06
CA GLU A 23 8.77 -10.93 -8.85
C GLU A 23 8.18 -12.01 -7.95
N GLY A 24 7.50 -11.61 -6.86
CA GLY A 24 6.87 -12.54 -5.90
C GLY A 24 5.70 -13.33 -6.50
N LEU A 25 5.03 -12.77 -7.50
CA LEU A 25 3.99 -13.43 -8.29
C LEU A 25 4.57 -14.20 -9.49
N GLY A 26 5.87 -14.07 -9.77
CA GLY A 26 6.53 -14.71 -10.91
C GLY A 26 6.07 -14.18 -12.27
N LEU A 27 5.61 -12.93 -12.32
CA LEU A 27 5.11 -12.33 -13.55
C LEU A 27 6.29 -11.83 -14.40
N THR A 28 6.51 -12.46 -15.53
CA THR A 28 7.52 -12.04 -16.53
C THR A 28 6.89 -11.42 -17.78
N ASP A 29 5.59 -11.62 -17.98
CA ASP A 29 4.88 -11.09 -19.14
C ASP A 29 4.47 -9.63 -18.93
N VAL A 30 4.84 -8.76 -19.88
CA VAL A 30 4.55 -7.32 -19.82
C VAL A 30 3.04 -7.05 -19.79
N SER A 31 2.22 -7.89 -20.41
CA SER A 31 0.76 -7.75 -20.40
C SER A 31 0.20 -8.05 -19.01
N GLU A 32 0.70 -9.09 -18.34
CA GLU A 32 0.30 -9.41 -16.96
C GLU A 32 0.77 -8.34 -15.97
N ILE A 33 1.99 -7.83 -16.14
CA ILE A 33 2.53 -6.73 -15.32
C ILE A 33 1.66 -5.48 -15.46
N LYS A 34 1.31 -5.08 -16.68
CA LYS A 34 0.39 -3.94 -16.90
C LYS A 34 -0.97 -4.17 -16.27
N LYS A 35 -1.49 -5.39 -16.35
CA LYS A 35 -2.78 -5.75 -15.74
C LYS A 35 -2.71 -5.67 -14.22
N LEU A 36 -1.61 -6.12 -13.62
CA LEU A 36 -1.37 -6.00 -12.19
C LEU A 36 -1.23 -4.54 -11.74
N LEU A 37 -0.47 -3.72 -12.46
CA LEU A 37 -0.35 -2.29 -12.20
C LEU A 37 -1.69 -1.55 -12.34
N ALA A 38 -2.51 -1.92 -13.32
CA ALA A 38 -3.84 -1.35 -13.48
C ALA A 38 -4.74 -1.69 -12.29
N VAL A 39 -4.72 -2.95 -11.83
CA VAL A 39 -5.48 -3.39 -10.65
C VAL A 39 -4.96 -2.72 -9.38
N LEU A 40 -3.64 -2.59 -9.20
CA LEU A 40 -3.05 -1.86 -8.07
C LEU A 40 -3.49 -0.39 -8.04
N ARG A 41 -3.57 0.29 -9.20
CA ARG A 41 -4.11 1.66 -9.28
C ARG A 41 -5.59 1.73 -8.93
N ASP A 42 -6.37 0.74 -9.35
CA ASP A 42 -7.80 0.69 -9.03
C ASP A 42 -8.00 0.53 -7.52
N LEU A 43 -7.24 -0.39 -6.90
CA LEU A 43 -7.21 -0.59 -5.45
C LEU A 43 -6.69 0.64 -4.68
N GLU A 44 -5.73 1.38 -5.25
CA GLU A 44 -5.28 2.67 -4.70
C GLU A 44 -6.40 3.70 -4.73
N LYS A 45 -7.14 3.77 -5.84
CA LYS A 45 -8.25 4.70 -6.03
C LYS A 45 -9.45 4.36 -5.15
N GLU A 46 -9.72 3.08 -4.93
CA GLU A 46 -10.75 2.58 -3.99
C GLU A 46 -10.32 2.75 -2.53
N GLY A 47 -9.02 2.94 -2.26
CA GLY A 47 -8.48 3.10 -0.91
C GLY A 47 -8.22 1.78 -0.17
N GLU A 48 -8.26 0.64 -0.87
CA GLU A 48 -7.86 -0.67 -0.31
C GLU A 48 -6.34 -0.79 -0.15
N VAL A 49 -5.56 -0.16 -1.03
CA VAL A 49 -4.09 -0.16 -0.96
C VAL A 49 -3.60 1.28 -0.99
N TYR A 50 -2.52 1.59 -0.27
CA TYR A 50 -1.88 2.90 -0.28
C TYR A 50 -0.42 2.82 -0.69
N VAL A 51 0.01 3.78 -1.52
CA VAL A 51 1.43 3.99 -1.82
C VAL A 51 2.05 4.87 -0.73
N THR A 52 3.12 4.37 -0.11
CA THR A 52 3.95 5.16 0.80
C THR A 52 4.67 6.27 0.03
N LYS A 53 5.11 7.32 0.72
CA LYS A 53 6.03 8.34 0.16
C LYS A 53 7.31 7.76 -0.46
N ALA A 54 7.66 6.52 -0.13
CA ALA A 54 8.81 5.80 -0.67
C ALA A 54 8.47 4.94 -1.92
N GLY A 55 7.24 5.01 -2.44
CA GLY A 55 6.81 4.25 -3.62
C GLY A 55 6.46 2.78 -3.36
N LYS A 56 6.21 2.40 -2.10
CA LYS A 56 5.83 1.03 -1.70
C LYS A 56 4.32 0.92 -1.49
N TYR A 57 3.70 -0.16 -1.95
CA TYR A 57 2.29 -0.47 -1.75
C TYR A 57 2.09 -1.22 -0.43
N GLY A 58 1.21 -0.72 0.42
CA GLY A 58 0.83 -1.37 1.67
C GLY A 58 -0.63 -1.09 2.01
N LEU A 59 -1.22 -1.91 2.87
CA LEU A 59 -2.61 -1.75 3.27
C LEU A 59 -2.76 -0.62 4.28
N PRO A 60 -3.82 0.20 4.21
CA PRO A 60 -4.08 1.25 5.19
C PRO A 60 -4.24 0.69 6.61
N GLU A 61 -4.82 -0.50 6.75
CA GLU A 61 -4.96 -1.21 8.05
C GLU A 61 -3.59 -1.54 8.68
N GLN A 62 -2.58 -1.80 7.85
CA GLN A 62 -1.24 -2.17 8.30
C GLN A 62 -0.33 -0.97 8.56
N MET A 63 -0.71 0.21 8.10
CA MET A 63 0.08 1.42 8.36
C MET A 63 -0.07 1.96 9.78
N ASN A 64 -1.00 1.44 10.60
CA ASN A 64 -1.38 2.04 11.89
C ASN A 64 -1.45 3.58 11.80
N MET A 65 -1.80 4.10 10.62
CA MET A 65 -2.13 5.49 10.40
C MET A 65 -3.62 5.60 10.66
N VAL A 66 -3.97 5.34 11.92
CA VAL A 66 -4.85 6.27 12.59
C VAL A 66 -4.34 7.65 12.17
N ARG A 67 -5.17 8.36 11.41
CA ARG A 67 -5.30 9.81 11.39
C ARG A 67 -4.85 10.42 12.72
N GLY A 68 -3.53 10.55 12.91
CA GLY A 68 -2.93 10.53 14.24
C GLY A 68 -1.50 11.04 14.24
N ARG A 69 -1.18 11.98 13.34
CA ARG A 69 -0.02 12.85 13.55
C ARG A 69 -0.21 14.23 12.93
N PHE A 70 -1.35 14.87 13.18
CA PHE A 70 -1.25 16.29 13.49
C PHE A 70 -0.72 16.35 14.92
N ARG A 71 0.60 16.45 15.03
CA ARG A 71 1.29 16.79 16.27
C ARG A 71 0.93 18.26 16.58
N GLY A 72 -0.28 18.47 17.08
CA GLY A 72 -0.66 19.70 17.76
C GLY A 72 -0.05 19.67 19.15
N ILE A 73 1.26 19.91 19.25
CA ILE A 73 1.80 20.55 20.45
C ILE A 73 1.21 21.96 20.44
N ARG A 74 -0.03 22.11 20.91
CA ARG A 74 -0.42 23.34 21.57
C ARG A 74 -0.07 23.11 23.02
N LYS A 75 1.12 23.59 23.38
CA LYS A 75 1.51 23.78 24.77
C LYS A 75 0.58 24.85 25.33
N ASP A 76 -0.61 24.42 25.76
CA ASP A 76 -1.44 25.24 26.61
C ASP A 76 -0.76 25.22 27.97
N LEU A 77 -0.06 26.32 28.24
CA LEU A 77 0.63 26.62 29.47
C LEU A 77 -0.42 27.20 30.42
N PRO A 78 -0.75 26.56 31.55
CA PRO A 78 -1.49 27.23 32.60
C PRO A 78 -0.49 27.82 33.61
N PHE A 79 -0.45 29.16 33.63
CA PHE A 79 0.02 30.08 34.67
C PHE A 79 1.53 30.23 34.88
#